data_AF-A0A7J4Q644-F1
#
_entry.id   AF-A0A7J4Q644-F1
#
_cell.length_a   1.000
_cell.length_b   1.000
_cell.length_c   1.000
_cell.angle_alpha   90.00
_cell.angle_beta   90.00
_cell.angle_gamma   90.00
#
_symmetry.space_group_name_H-M   'P 1'
#
loop_
_entity.id
_entity.type
_entity.pdbx_description
1 polymer ?
#
loop_
_entity_poly.entity_id
_entity_poly.type
_entity_poly.pdbx_seq_one_letter_code
_entity_poly.pdbx_strand_id
1 'polypeptide(L)'
;MDANNPNGSPKIKGYNIINGKLQSASNGETFESRNPALLVDCLGEFPLSTKEDVHQALKAARDAFPSWSSTPAPTRGQIIGNMGRLLMQYKDDIVRVETREIGKTLKESAGSVQEAIDTCLFFQSEGRRLYGQTVNSELPDKELFTYRRPLGVCGII
;
A
#
# COMPACT_ATOMS: atom_id res chain seq x y z
N MET A 1 21.86 -14.52 4.32
CA MET A 1 21.05 -15.34 3.40
C MET A 1 21.27 -16.77 3.86
N ASP A 2 20.74 -17.14 5.02
CA ASP A 2 21.03 -18.46 5.59
C ASP A 2 19.78 -19.32 5.37
N ALA A 3 19.86 -20.12 4.31
CA ALA A 3 18.81 -21.02 3.87
C ALA A 3 18.54 -22.06 4.96
N ASN A 4 17.30 -22.09 5.47
CA ASN A 4 16.80 -23.19 6.29
C ASN A 4 15.33 -23.51 5.94
N ASN A 5 14.96 -23.37 4.67
CA ASN A 5 13.74 -23.97 4.14
C ASN A 5 14.11 -25.25 3.39
N PRO A 6 13.33 -26.34 3.50
CA PRO A 6 13.68 -27.64 2.92
C PRO A 6 13.88 -27.60 1.39
N ASN A 7 13.29 -26.61 0.72
CA ASN A 7 13.34 -26.40 -0.72
C ASN A 7 14.38 -25.33 -1.13
N GLY A 8 15.22 -24.85 -0.22
CA GLY A 8 16.21 -23.79 -0.49
C GLY A 8 15.62 -22.38 -0.66
N SER A 9 14.31 -22.21 -0.44
CA SER A 9 13.66 -20.89 -0.56
C SER A 9 14.18 -19.90 0.49
N PRO A 10 14.31 -18.61 0.16
CA PRO A 10 14.81 -17.62 1.11
C PRO A 10 13.82 -17.37 2.25
N LYS A 11 14.34 -17.11 3.45
CA LYS A 11 13.58 -16.53 4.56
C LYS A 11 13.73 -15.00 4.51
N ILE A 12 12.61 -14.29 4.57
CA ILE A 12 12.54 -12.83 4.47
C ILE A 12 12.47 -12.24 5.88
N LYS A 13 13.06 -11.06 6.08
CA LYS A 13 12.85 -10.25 7.29
C LYS A 13 11.93 -9.09 6.96
N GLY A 14 10.76 -9.07 7.59
CA GLY A 14 9.76 -8.01 7.49
C GLY A 14 10.09 -6.81 8.37
N TYR A 15 9.47 -5.67 8.04
CA TYR A 15 9.61 -4.42 8.76
C TYR A 15 8.30 -3.63 8.71
N ASN A 16 8.06 -2.84 9.75
CA ASN A 16 7.11 -1.74 9.69
C ASN A 16 7.72 -0.62 8.82
N ILE A 17 6.90 0.07 8.03
CA ILE A 17 7.31 1.28 7.33
C ILE A 17 6.62 2.47 8.00
N ILE A 18 7.35 3.16 8.88
CA ILE A 18 6.82 4.31 9.63
C ILE A 18 7.66 5.54 9.30
N ASN A 19 7.01 6.60 8.81
CA ASN A 19 7.64 7.85 8.38
C ASN A 19 8.79 7.63 7.37
N GLY A 20 8.57 6.74 6.40
CA GLY A 20 9.56 6.40 5.37
C GLY A 20 10.75 5.56 5.85
N LYS A 21 10.74 5.06 7.10
CA LYS A 21 11.82 4.25 7.67
C LYS A 21 11.36 2.82 7.94
N LEU A 22 12.23 1.87 7.66
CA LEU A 22 12.07 0.47 8.09
C LEU A 22 12.32 0.37 9.59
N GLN A 23 11.36 -0.17 10.34
CA GLN A 23 11.42 -0.29 11.80
C GLN A 23 10.97 -1.68 12.25
N SER A 24 11.56 -2.17 13.34
CA SER A 24 11.05 -3.33 14.08
C SER A 24 9.89 -2.90 15.01
N ALA A 25 9.20 -3.86 15.62
CA ALA A 25 8.23 -3.54 16.67
C ALA A 25 8.94 -2.87 17.85
N SER A 26 8.28 -1.92 18.50
CA SER A 26 8.87 -1.16 19.63
C SER A 26 9.26 -2.02 20.83
N ASN A 27 8.58 -3.16 21.03
CA ASN A 27 8.91 -4.15 22.06
C ASN A 27 9.85 -5.27 21.54
N GLY A 28 10.23 -5.23 20.27
CA GLY A 28 11.07 -6.23 19.62
C GLY A 28 10.36 -7.54 19.26
N GLU A 29 9.06 -7.67 19.53
CA GLU A 29 8.33 -8.91 19.24
C GLU A 29 8.11 -9.10 17.74
N THR A 30 8.09 -10.37 17.33
CA THR A 30 7.90 -10.79 15.95
C THR A 30 7.01 -12.02 15.88
N PHE A 31 6.39 -12.25 14.73
CA PHE A 31 5.72 -13.50 14.40
C PHE A 31 6.28 -14.07 13.09
N GLU A 32 6.13 -15.37 12.89
CA GLU A 32 6.55 -16.05 11.66
C GLU A 32 5.37 -16.20 10.70
N SER A 33 5.60 -15.89 9.42
CA SER A 33 4.72 -16.28 8.31
C SER A 33 5.25 -17.57 7.69
N ARG A 34 4.39 -18.58 7.54
CA ARG A 34 4.75 -19.93 7.11
C ARG A 34 3.91 -20.34 5.91
N ASN A 35 4.52 -21.08 5.00
CA ASN A 35 3.86 -21.57 3.81
C ASN A 35 2.76 -22.59 4.20
N PRO A 36 1.48 -22.33 3.86
CA PRO A 36 0.39 -23.20 4.25
C PRO A 36 0.42 -24.57 3.55
N ALA A 37 1.07 -24.67 2.39
CA ALA A 37 1.25 -25.95 1.68
C ALA A 37 2.42 -26.78 2.23
N LEU A 38 3.36 -26.16 2.95
CA LEU A 38 4.52 -26.82 3.54
C LEU A 38 4.93 -26.10 4.83
N LEU A 39 4.38 -26.49 5.98
CA LEU A 39 4.52 -25.73 7.25
C LEU A 39 5.96 -25.56 7.76
N VAL A 40 6.87 -26.44 7.34
CA VAL A 40 8.31 -26.35 7.63
C VAL A 40 9.01 -25.25 6.82
N ASP A 41 8.40 -24.77 5.74
CA ASP A 41 8.86 -23.65 4.93
C ASP A 41 8.41 -22.32 5.57
N CYS A 42 9.35 -21.67 6.26
CA CYS A 42 9.17 -20.35 6.86
C CYS A 42 9.46 -19.26 5.81
N LEU A 43 8.41 -18.53 5.45
CA LEU A 43 8.51 -17.42 4.51
C LEU A 43 9.31 -16.27 5.11
N GLY A 44 9.06 -15.92 6.37
CA GLY A 44 9.74 -14.82 7.02
C GLY A 44 9.29 -14.54 8.45
N GLU A 45 10.00 -13.62 9.09
CA GLU A 45 9.66 -13.06 10.40
C GLU A 45 9.25 -11.59 10.24
N PHE A 46 8.13 -11.22 10.85
CA PHE A 46 7.52 -9.89 10.72
C PHE A 46 7.28 -9.27 12.11
N PRO A 47 7.37 -7.94 12.25
CA PRO A 47 7.07 -7.26 13.51
C PRO A 47 5.66 -7.55 14.02
N LEU A 48 5.54 -7.95 15.29
CA LEU A 48 4.26 -7.98 15.99
C LEU A 48 4.01 -6.58 16.56
N SER A 49 3.48 -5.70 15.71
CA SER A 49 3.37 -4.27 16.01
C SER A 49 2.54 -3.98 17.25
N THR A 50 3.06 -3.07 18.09
CA THR A 50 2.39 -2.65 19.32
C THR A 50 1.43 -1.48 19.08
N LYS A 51 0.63 -1.15 20.10
CA LYS A 51 -0.18 0.07 20.12
C LYS A 51 0.67 1.34 19.93
N GLU A 52 1.90 1.35 20.46
CA GLU A 52 2.81 2.49 20.31
C GLU A 52 3.27 2.65 18.86
N ASP A 53 3.59 1.55 18.17
CA ASP A 53 3.98 1.57 16.75
C ASP A 53 2.86 2.19 15.89
N VAL A 54 1.60 1.82 16.18
CA VAL A 54 0.42 2.39 15.52
C VAL A 54 0.27 3.88 15.83
N HIS A 55 0.49 4.31 17.09
CA HIS A 55 0.46 5.74 17.43
C HIS A 55 1.53 6.55 16.70
N GLN A 56 2.75 6.02 16.56
CA GLN A 56 3.82 6.65 15.80
C GLN A 56 3.48 6.74 14.31
N ALA A 57 2.90 5.69 13.72
CA ALA A 57 2.42 5.70 12.33
C ALA A 57 1.32 6.75 12.11
N LEU A 58 0.34 6.83 13.02
CA LEU A 58 -0.74 7.83 12.96
C LEU A 58 -0.21 9.26 13.08
N LYS A 59 0.76 9.50 13.98
CA LYS A 59 1.39 10.80 14.12
C LYS A 59 2.09 11.20 12.82
N ALA A 60 2.93 10.31 12.26
CA ALA A 60 3.63 10.57 11.01
C ALA A 60 2.66 10.85 9.85
N ALA A 61 1.56 10.10 9.74
CA ALA A 61 0.54 10.33 8.72
C ALA A 61 -0.15 11.70 8.87
N ARG A 62 -0.46 12.12 10.10
CA ARG A 62 -1.03 13.45 10.38
C ARG A 62 -0.06 14.57 10.04
N ASP A 63 1.22 14.42 10.37
CA ASP A 63 2.25 15.41 10.09
C ASP A 63 2.48 15.56 8.58
N ALA A 64 2.40 14.48 7.80
CA ALA A 64 2.58 14.50 6.34
C ALA A 64 1.34 14.99 5.55
N PHE A 65 0.15 14.90 6.14
CA PHE A 65 -1.12 15.17 5.45
C PHE A 65 -1.23 16.59 4.86
N PRO A 66 -0.85 17.68 5.56
CA PRO A 66 -0.95 19.04 5.00
C PRO A 66 -0.18 19.21 3.69
N SER A 67 1.08 18.73 3.62
CA SER A 67 1.89 18.79 2.40
C SER A 67 1.36 17.85 1.30
N TRP A 68 0.92 16.64 1.68
CA TRP A 68 0.40 15.67 0.72
C TRP A 68 -0.92 16.13 0.08
N SER A 69 -1.87 16.59 0.90
CA SER A 69 -3.17 17.09 0.44
C SER A 69 -3.06 18.32 -0.45
N SER A 70 -2.03 19.14 -0.24
CA SER A 70 -1.71 20.33 -1.05
C SER A 70 -0.99 20.00 -2.37
N THR A 71 -0.43 18.80 -2.51
CA THR A 71 0.19 18.36 -3.76
C THR A 71 -0.88 18.27 -4.86
N PRO A 72 -0.66 18.80 -6.09
CA PRO A 72 -1.67 18.72 -7.17
C PRO A 72 -2.13 17.28 -7.46
N ALA A 73 -3.43 17.10 -7.71
CA ALA A 73 -4.02 15.77 -7.94
C ALA A 73 -3.35 14.99 -9.10
N PRO A 74 -2.98 15.61 -10.24
CA PRO A 74 -2.26 14.90 -11.30
C PRO A 74 -0.88 14.38 -10.86
N THR A 75 -0.17 15.14 -10.02
CA THR A 75 1.14 14.74 -9.47
C THR A 75 0.99 13.55 -8.53
N ARG A 76 -0.04 13.55 -7.66
CA ARG A 76 -0.35 12.39 -6.82
C ARG A 76 -0.70 11.15 -7.65
N GLY A 77 -1.50 11.32 -8.71
CA GLY A 77 -1.80 10.26 -9.66
C GLY A 77 -0.54 9.67 -10.30
N GLN A 78 0.43 10.51 -10.68
CA GLN A 78 1.71 10.05 -11.23
C GLN A 78 2.54 9.22 -10.24
N ILE A 79 2.49 9.53 -8.95
CA ILE A 79 3.14 8.75 -7.90
C ILE A 79 2.52 7.33 -7.83
N ILE A 80 1.19 7.23 -7.90
CA ILE A 80 0.48 5.94 -7.96
C ILE A 80 0.86 5.18 -9.25
N GLY A 81 0.94 5.88 -10.39
CA GLY A 81 1.41 5.29 -11.65
C GLY A 81 2.83 4.74 -11.57
N ASN A 82 3.72 5.42 -10.83
CA ASN A 82 5.08 4.92 -10.59
C ASN A 82 5.09 3.64 -9.75
N MET A 83 4.21 3.54 -8.75
CA MET A 83 4.00 2.31 -8.00
C MET A 83 3.50 1.17 -8.91
N GLY A 84 2.52 1.44 -9.77
CA GLY A 84 2.05 0.46 -10.77
C GLY A 84 3.17 -0.06 -11.69
N ARG A 85 4.10 0.81 -12.10
CA ARG A 85 5.28 0.41 -12.89
C ARG A 85 6.21 -0.52 -12.13
N LEU A 86 6.46 -0.25 -10.85
CA LEU A 86 7.27 -1.13 -10.01
C LEU A 86 6.58 -2.48 -9.82
N LEU A 87 5.26 -2.49 -9.59
CA LEU A 87 4.48 -3.74 -9.50
C LEU A 87 4.58 -4.55 -10.79
N MET A 88 4.48 -3.92 -11.97
CA MET A 88 4.69 -4.61 -13.26
C MET A 88 6.10 -5.18 -13.40
N GLN A 89 7.11 -4.39 -13.03
CA GLN A 89 8.52 -4.80 -13.13
C GLN A 89 8.83 -6.03 -12.26
N TYR A 90 8.25 -6.10 -11.06
CA TYR A 90 8.51 -7.18 -10.09
C TYR A 90 7.35 -8.19 -9.99
N LYS A 91 6.45 -8.22 -10.97
CA LYS A 91 5.22 -9.00 -10.91
C LYS A 91 5.47 -10.47 -10.57
N ASP A 92 6.37 -11.12 -11.29
CA ASP A 92 6.65 -12.55 -11.11
C ASP A 92 7.19 -12.87 -9.71
N ASP A 93 8.01 -11.98 -9.15
CA ASP A 93 8.57 -12.16 -7.80
C ASP A 93 7.49 -11.98 -6.73
N ILE A 94 6.61 -10.98 -6.90
CA ILE A 94 5.47 -10.77 -5.99
C ILE A 94 4.51 -11.95 -6.06
N VAL A 95 4.23 -12.48 -7.26
CA VAL A 95 3.37 -13.67 -7.44
C VAL A 95 3.94 -14.88 -6.69
N ARG A 96 5.26 -15.13 -6.80
CA ARG A 96 5.93 -16.23 -6.08
C ARG A 96 5.80 -16.06 -4.57
N VAL A 97 5.97 -14.85 -4.05
CA VAL A 97 5.85 -14.56 -2.62
C VAL A 97 4.40 -14.72 -2.15
N GLU A 98 3.42 -14.13 -2.84
CA GLU A 98 2.00 -14.24 -2.48
C GLU A 98 1.52 -15.70 -2.52
N THR A 99 1.87 -16.45 -3.56
CA THR A 99 1.55 -17.88 -3.66
C THR A 99 2.15 -18.66 -2.49
N ARG A 100 3.41 -18.40 -2.14
CA ARG A 100 4.10 -19.09 -1.03
C ARG A 100 3.53 -18.72 0.33
N GLU A 101 3.06 -17.49 0.51
CA GLU A 101 2.47 -17.02 1.77
C GLU A 101 1.02 -17.48 1.96
N ILE A 102 0.20 -17.31 0.93
CA ILE A 102 -1.27 -17.46 1.02
C ILE A 102 -1.72 -18.85 0.59
N GLY A 103 -0.97 -19.53 -0.27
CA GLY A 103 -1.29 -20.87 -0.77
C GLY A 103 -2.24 -20.91 -1.98
N LYS A 104 -2.59 -19.75 -2.57
CA LYS A 104 -3.31 -19.69 -3.86
C LYS A 104 -2.50 -20.33 -4.98
N THR A 105 -3.15 -20.70 -6.07
CA THR A 105 -2.42 -21.12 -7.28
C THR A 105 -1.63 -19.94 -7.89
N LEU A 106 -0.52 -20.22 -8.58
CA LEU A 106 0.27 -19.19 -9.28
C LEU A 106 -0.58 -18.34 -10.22
N LYS A 107 -1.58 -18.95 -10.88
CA LYS A 107 -2.48 -18.26 -11.81
C LYS A 107 -3.39 -17.26 -11.07
N GLU A 108 -3.92 -17.65 -9.91
CA GLU A 108 -4.77 -16.77 -9.10
C GLU A 108 -3.96 -15.63 -8.49
N SER A 109 -2.78 -15.91 -7.91
CA SER A 109 -1.86 -14.86 -7.44
C SER A 109 -1.47 -13.90 -8.57
N ALA A 110 -1.18 -14.42 -9.78
CA ALA A 110 -0.91 -13.57 -10.94
C ALA A 110 -2.10 -12.67 -11.32
N GLY A 111 -3.32 -13.14 -11.11
CA GLY A 111 -4.55 -12.33 -11.23
C GLY A 111 -4.62 -11.24 -10.16
N SER A 112 -4.39 -11.58 -8.89
CA SER A 112 -4.40 -10.62 -7.77
C SER A 112 -3.35 -9.51 -7.95
N VAL A 113 -2.12 -9.86 -8.34
CA VAL A 113 -1.08 -8.85 -8.61
C VAL A 113 -1.43 -8.01 -9.85
N GLN A 114 -2.06 -8.60 -10.87
CA GLN A 114 -2.54 -7.83 -12.03
C GLN A 114 -3.63 -6.83 -11.65
N GLU A 115 -4.58 -7.23 -10.80
CA GLU A 115 -5.63 -6.33 -10.30
C GLU A 115 -5.04 -5.13 -9.55
N ALA A 116 -3.99 -5.35 -8.74
CA ALA A 116 -3.27 -4.26 -8.07
C ALA A 116 -2.60 -3.30 -9.08
N ILE A 117 -2.00 -3.83 -10.15
CA ILE A 117 -1.41 -3.04 -11.25
C ILE A 117 -2.49 -2.22 -11.94
N ASP A 118 -3.61 -2.84 -12.33
CA ASP A 118 -4.69 -2.19 -13.06
C ASP A 118 -5.36 -1.10 -12.21
N THR A 119 -5.50 -1.35 -10.90
CA THR A 119 -5.96 -0.36 -9.93
C THR A 119 -5.03 0.86 -9.88
N CYS A 120 -3.71 0.66 -9.91
CA CYS A 120 -2.76 1.78 -9.96
C CYS A 120 -2.93 2.61 -11.24
N LEU A 121 -3.08 1.97 -12.38
CA LEU A 121 -3.27 2.64 -13.68
C LEU A 121 -4.60 3.41 -13.70
N PHE A 122 -5.67 2.82 -13.17
CA PHE A 122 -6.96 3.47 -13.01
C PHE A 122 -6.83 4.74 -12.16
N PHE A 123 -6.26 4.66 -10.96
CA PHE A 123 -6.13 5.82 -10.07
C PHE A 123 -5.11 6.87 -10.54
N GLN A 124 -4.09 6.48 -11.31
CA GLN A 124 -3.24 7.43 -12.02
C GLN A 124 -4.07 8.33 -12.93
N SER A 125 -5.02 7.75 -13.66
CA SER A 125 -5.93 8.49 -14.54
C SER A 125 -6.92 9.36 -13.76
N GLU A 126 -7.46 8.85 -12.65
CA GLU A 126 -8.40 9.58 -11.79
C GLU A 126 -7.75 10.80 -11.09
N GLY A 127 -6.42 10.82 -10.96
CA GLY A 127 -5.68 12.02 -10.53
C GLY A 127 -5.93 13.26 -11.41
N ARG A 128 -6.39 13.09 -12.65
CA ARG A 128 -6.76 14.18 -13.57
C ARG A 128 -8.28 14.44 -13.64
N ARG A 129 -9.09 13.64 -12.96
CA ARG A 129 -10.57 13.66 -13.04
C ARG A 129 -11.23 14.05 -11.72
N LEU A 130 -10.50 14.77 -10.87
CA LEU A 130 -11.01 15.29 -9.60
C LEU A 130 -11.90 16.53 -9.81
N TYR A 131 -12.92 16.41 -10.64
CA TYR A 131 -13.77 17.52 -11.06
C TYR A 131 -14.72 17.97 -9.94
N GLY A 132 -14.92 19.28 -9.91
CA GLY A 132 -16.03 19.93 -9.23
C GLY A 132 -17.28 20.00 -10.11
N GLN A 133 -18.29 20.70 -9.64
CA GLN A 133 -19.48 21.04 -10.41
C GLN A 133 -19.76 22.53 -10.28
N THR A 134 -20.24 23.14 -11.36
CA THR A 134 -20.79 24.50 -11.36
C THR A 134 -22.28 24.39 -11.60
N VAL A 135 -23.08 25.09 -10.80
CA VAL A 135 -24.55 25.04 -10.86
C VAL A 135 -25.13 26.45 -10.85
N ASN A 136 -26.37 26.59 -11.32
CA ASN A 136 -27.05 27.90 -11.37
C ASN A 136 -27.38 28.42 -9.98
N SER A 137 -27.23 29.73 -9.78
CA SER A 137 -27.70 30.45 -8.59
C SER A 137 -29.12 30.97 -8.80
N GLU A 138 -29.96 30.84 -7.77
CA GLU A 138 -31.28 31.52 -7.72
C GLU A 138 -31.16 33.01 -7.34
N LEU A 139 -29.99 33.42 -6.82
CA LEU A 139 -29.72 34.80 -6.42
C LEU A 139 -28.90 35.55 -7.48
N PRO A 140 -29.19 36.84 -7.73
CA PRO A 140 -28.39 37.66 -8.62
C PRO A 140 -26.95 37.82 -8.09
N ASP A 141 -26.00 37.99 -9.00
CA ASP A 141 -24.59 38.24 -8.71
C ASP A 141 -23.91 37.18 -7.82
N LYS A 142 -24.32 35.91 -7.94
CA LYS A 142 -23.70 34.78 -7.23
C LYS A 142 -23.34 33.63 -8.17
N GLU A 143 -22.16 33.08 -7.94
CA GLU A 143 -21.67 31.85 -8.57
C GLU A 143 -21.67 30.70 -7.57
N LEU A 144 -22.06 29.51 -8.03
CA LEU A 144 -22.06 28.30 -7.21
C LEU A 144 -21.16 27.24 -7.84
N PHE A 145 -20.12 26.84 -7.13
CA PHE A 145 -19.23 25.77 -7.53
C PHE A 145 -18.82 24.88 -6.35
N THR A 146 -18.50 23.63 -6.64
CA THR A 146 -17.98 22.65 -5.69
C THR A 146 -16.58 22.23 -6.07
N TYR A 147 -15.81 21.76 -5.09
CA TYR A 147 -14.52 21.13 -5.30
C TYR A 147 -14.38 19.94 -4.36
N ARG A 148 -13.60 18.93 -4.76
CA ARG A 148 -13.33 17.76 -3.91
C ARG A 148 -12.06 17.99 -3.10
N ARG A 149 -12.09 17.68 -1.81
CA ARG A 149 -10.92 17.71 -0.92
C ARG A 149 -10.67 16.33 -0.31
N PRO A 150 -9.40 15.97 -0.05
CA PRO A 150 -9.08 14.79 0.73
C PRO A 150 -9.70 14.88 2.14
N LEU A 151 -10.25 13.77 2.63
CA LEU A 151 -10.86 13.73 3.97
C LEU A 151 -9.84 13.85 5.10
N GLY A 152 -8.69 13.19 4.98
CA GLY A 152 -7.71 13.13 6.06
C GLY A 152 -6.86 11.86 6.04
N VAL A 153 -6.34 11.52 7.22
CA VAL A 153 -5.66 10.25 7.48
C VAL A 153 -6.71 9.13 7.56
N CYS A 154 -6.45 8.02 6.88
CA CYS A 154 -7.31 6.84 6.85
C CYS A 154 -6.60 5.63 7.48
N GLY A 155 -7.36 4.77 8.16
CA GLY A 155 -6.94 3.41 8.52
C GLY A 155 -7.59 2.39 7.57
N ILE A 156 -6.83 1.38 7.17
CA ILE A 156 -7.28 0.28 6.29
C ILE A 156 -6.85 -1.03 6.98
N ILE A 157 -7.78 -1.98 7.11
CA ILE A 157 -7.59 -3.30 7.74
C ILE A 157 -8.12 -4.34 6.76
#